data_AF-A0A5E4SH07-F1
#
_entry.id   AF-A0A5E4SH07-F1
#
_cell.length_a   1.000
_cell.length_b   1.000
_cell.length_c   1.000
_cell.angle_alpha   90.00
_cell.angle_beta   90.00
_cell.angle_gamma   90.00
#
_symmetry.space_group_name_H-M   'P 1'
#
loop_
_entity.id
_entity.type
_entity.pdbx_description
1 polymer ?
#
loop_
_entity_poly.entity_id
_entity_poly.type
_entity_poly.pdbx_seq_one_letter_code
_entity_poly.pdbx_strand_id
1 'polypeptide(L)'
;MTTTHVDAFPSGFGQSAKAVRAVVRHARTSLIGAVAMLWLAGCSEYQPSAAGGTGQGAEAHSAGASLSAAHSPTATKEIDTRLRPVAAAVAMSGTPQVGRVVSGTYRWMADWPETDSVHLWEAASGPTRIRVVGRAREMMPSAGLRGARVRYCVKPVIGQGETRLAGHKTCSAWTTVGDARSPDAAE
;
A
#
# COMPACT_ATOMS: atom_id res chain seq x y z
N MET A 1 10.25 -58.27 -29.15
CA MET A 1 9.29 -57.91 -30.23
C MET A 1 8.05 -58.77 -30.07
N THR A 2 7.03 -58.26 -29.39
CA THR A 2 5.60 -58.47 -29.72
C THR A 2 4.85 -57.34 -29.02
N THR A 3 4.28 -56.44 -29.82
CA THR A 3 3.57 -55.24 -29.40
C THR A 3 2.08 -55.54 -29.34
N THR A 4 1.41 -55.21 -28.23
CA THR A 4 -0.06 -55.15 -28.21
C THR A 4 -0.50 -53.76 -27.75
N HIS A 5 -1.14 -53.11 -28.70
CA HIS A 5 -1.84 -51.84 -28.68
C HIS A 5 -3.06 -51.93 -27.76
N VAL A 6 -3.33 -50.91 -26.94
CA VAL A 6 -4.67 -50.70 -26.37
C VAL A 6 -5.03 -49.23 -26.55
N ASP A 7 -6.22 -49.07 -27.10
CA ASP A 7 -6.74 -47.89 -27.77
C ASP A 7 -7.07 -46.70 -26.88
N ALA A 8 -6.90 -45.53 -27.48
CA ALA A 8 -7.54 -44.30 -27.08
C ALA A 8 -9.04 -44.33 -27.48
N PHE A 9 -9.89 -43.84 -26.59
CA PHE A 9 -11.28 -43.49 -26.87
C PHE A 9 -11.66 -42.21 -26.10
N PRO A 10 -12.68 -41.46 -26.57
CA PRO A 10 -12.50 -40.06 -26.89
C PRO A 10 -13.33 -39.13 -26.01
N SER A 11 -13.11 -37.84 -26.26
CA SER A 11 -13.97 -36.69 -25.99
C SER A 11 -15.47 -36.98 -25.88
N GLY A 12 -16.10 -36.42 -24.83
CA GLY A 12 -17.55 -36.39 -24.71
C GLY A 12 -18.04 -35.37 -23.69
N PHE A 13 -18.72 -34.34 -24.21
CA PHE A 13 -19.78 -33.54 -23.59
C PHE A 13 -19.41 -32.69 -22.36
N GLY A 14 -19.69 -31.39 -22.30
CA GLY A 14 -20.74 -30.63 -22.97
C GLY A 14 -21.51 -29.87 -21.89
N GLN A 15 -21.60 -28.54 -22.08
CA GLN A 15 -22.54 -27.63 -21.40
C GLN A 15 -22.24 -27.39 -19.91
N SER A 16 -22.43 -26.22 -19.32
CA SER A 16 -23.52 -25.28 -19.54
C SER A 16 -23.10 -23.90 -19.01
N ALA A 17 -23.27 -22.87 -19.85
CA ALA A 17 -23.26 -21.50 -19.42
C ALA A 17 -24.48 -21.23 -18.53
N LYS A 18 -24.26 -20.74 -17.30
CA LYS A 18 -25.31 -20.01 -16.57
C LYS A 18 -24.75 -18.65 -16.16
N ALA A 19 -25.02 -17.68 -17.02
CA ALA A 19 -25.04 -16.28 -16.67
C ALA A 19 -26.20 -16.04 -15.69
N VAL A 20 -25.89 -15.63 -14.47
CA VAL A 20 -26.90 -15.13 -13.53
C VAL A 20 -26.86 -13.61 -13.58
N ARG A 21 -27.91 -13.03 -14.17
CA ARG A 21 -28.20 -11.60 -14.19
C ARG A 21 -28.63 -11.12 -12.81
N ALA A 22 -27.98 -10.04 -12.38
CA ALA A 22 -28.46 -8.84 -11.70
C ALA A 22 -29.58 -8.93 -10.66
N VAL A 23 -29.33 -8.36 -9.47
CA VAL A 23 -30.18 -7.31 -8.87
C VAL A 23 -29.29 -6.33 -8.11
N VAL A 24 -29.04 -5.15 -8.69
CA VAL A 24 -28.48 -3.99 -7.96
C VAL A 24 -29.66 -3.28 -7.30
N ARG A 25 -29.74 -3.31 -5.97
CA ARG A 25 -30.68 -2.49 -5.22
C ARG A 25 -30.02 -1.15 -4.90
N HIS A 26 -30.44 -0.09 -5.58
CA HIS A 26 -30.14 1.28 -5.19
C HIS A 26 -30.99 1.66 -3.97
N ALA A 27 -30.37 1.73 -2.80
CA ALA A 27 -30.95 2.40 -1.65
C ALA A 27 -30.56 3.89 -1.70
N ARG A 28 -31.49 4.73 -2.14
CA ARG A 28 -31.44 6.19 -1.95
C ARG A 28 -32.04 6.49 -0.59
N THR A 29 -31.23 6.95 0.36
CA THR A 29 -31.72 7.56 1.60
C THR A 29 -31.38 9.03 1.61
N SER A 30 -32.45 9.82 1.57
CA SER A 30 -32.53 11.27 1.69
C SER A 30 -32.81 11.63 3.15
N LEU A 31 -32.06 12.57 3.72
CA LEU A 31 -32.36 13.34 4.94
C LEU A 31 -31.33 14.50 4.95
N ILE A 32 -31.63 15.74 4.56
CA ILE A 32 -32.49 16.77 5.18
C ILE A 32 -32.27 16.89 6.70
N GLY A 33 -31.72 18.03 7.11
CA GLY A 33 -31.57 18.46 8.51
C GLY A 33 -30.46 19.50 8.63
N ALA A 34 -30.72 20.75 8.26
CA ALA A 34 -31.21 21.84 9.14
C ALA A 34 -30.05 22.75 9.58
N VAL A 35 -29.97 23.89 8.90
CA VAL A 35 -29.18 25.06 9.26
C VAL A 35 -29.74 25.65 10.55
N ALA A 36 -28.87 25.87 11.54
CA ALA A 36 -29.15 26.75 12.66
C ALA A 36 -28.04 27.81 12.73
N MET A 37 -28.31 28.98 12.15
CA MET A 37 -27.70 30.23 12.59
C MET A 37 -28.54 30.74 13.75
N LEU A 38 -27.94 31.08 14.91
CA LEU A 38 -28.48 32.16 15.74
C LEU A 38 -27.50 32.66 16.84
N TRP A 39 -26.97 33.90 16.64
CA TRP A 39 -26.71 35.00 17.61
C TRP A 39 -25.72 34.75 18.78
N LEU A 40 -25.12 35.73 19.48
CA LEU A 40 -25.10 37.20 19.47
C LEU A 40 -23.83 37.67 20.21
N ALA A 41 -23.48 38.91 19.93
CA ALA A 41 -22.61 39.84 20.66
C ALA A 41 -22.19 39.47 22.10
N GLY A 42 -20.89 39.63 22.36
CA GLY A 42 -20.29 39.63 23.68
C GLY A 42 -19.02 40.47 23.69
N CYS A 43 -19.14 41.76 23.35
CA CYS A 43 -18.12 42.75 23.72
C CYS A 43 -18.22 42.97 25.22
N SER A 44 -17.31 42.38 26.00
CA SER A 44 -17.00 42.90 27.34
C SER A 44 -15.72 43.70 27.24
N GLU A 45 -15.93 45.00 27.03
CA GLU A 45 -15.00 46.05 27.40
C GLU A 45 -14.68 45.88 28.89
N TYR A 46 -13.39 45.68 29.22
CA TYR A 46 -12.90 45.83 30.58
C TYR A 46 -11.78 46.86 30.58
N GLN A 47 -12.09 48.04 31.09
CA GLN A 47 -11.16 49.08 31.52
C GLN A 47 -11.94 49.99 32.50
N PRO A 48 -11.33 50.75 33.43
CA PRO A 48 -9.96 50.74 33.99
C PRO A 48 -9.96 50.71 35.54
N SER A 49 -8.78 50.69 36.16
CA SER A 49 -8.45 51.68 37.21
C SER A 49 -6.94 51.83 37.37
N ALA A 50 -6.55 53.09 37.52
CA ALA A 50 -5.23 53.66 37.26
C ALA A 50 -4.24 53.55 38.43
N ALA A 51 -2.95 53.63 38.11
CA ALA A 51 -1.98 54.43 38.86
C ALA A 51 -0.78 54.72 37.95
N GLY A 52 -0.41 56.00 37.85
CA GLY A 52 0.61 56.51 36.94
C GLY A 52 2.05 56.23 37.38
N GLY A 53 2.96 56.39 36.43
CA GLY A 53 4.40 56.37 36.65
C GLY A 53 5.13 56.63 35.34
N THR A 54 5.47 57.90 35.09
CA THR A 54 6.36 58.36 34.03
C THR A 54 7.75 57.74 34.16
N GLY A 55 8.32 57.22 33.07
CA GLY A 55 9.73 56.81 33.03
C GLY A 55 10.14 56.20 31.69
N GLN A 56 11.18 56.77 31.09
CA GLN A 56 11.76 56.46 29.78
C GLN A 56 12.29 55.02 29.65
N GLY A 57 12.29 54.49 28.42
CA GLY A 57 13.00 53.26 28.08
C GLY A 57 12.41 52.55 26.87
N ALA A 58 12.51 53.16 25.69
CA ALA A 58 12.28 52.46 24.43
C ALA A 58 13.46 51.53 24.16
N GLU A 59 13.45 50.34 24.76
CA GLU A 59 14.18 49.19 24.24
C GLU A 59 13.16 48.25 23.63
N ALA A 60 13.10 48.29 22.30
CA ALA A 60 12.45 47.29 21.49
C ALA A 60 13.11 45.94 21.80
N HIS A 61 12.54 45.22 22.78
CA HIS A 61 12.77 43.80 22.91
C HIS A 61 12.31 43.18 21.60
N SER A 62 13.31 42.80 20.81
CA SER A 62 13.22 41.99 19.61
C SER A 62 12.12 40.96 19.83
N ALA A 63 10.95 41.22 19.23
CA ALA A 63 9.96 40.21 18.99
C ALA A 63 10.67 39.20 18.10
N GLY A 64 11.28 38.20 18.72
CA GLY A 64 11.73 37.01 18.03
C GLY A 64 10.55 36.57 17.21
N ALA A 65 10.62 36.81 15.91
CA ALA A 65 9.63 36.37 14.95
C ALA A 65 9.59 34.87 15.14
N SER A 66 8.60 34.41 15.90
CA SER A 66 8.39 33.01 16.18
C SER A 66 8.21 32.39 14.81
N LEU A 67 9.20 31.60 14.36
CA LEU A 67 9.18 30.84 13.11
C LEU A 67 8.12 29.73 13.13
N SER A 68 7.11 29.87 13.99
CA SER A 68 5.83 29.16 13.93
C SER A 68 4.93 29.82 12.86
N ALA A 69 5.50 30.23 11.74
CA ALA A 69 4.74 30.58 10.56
C ALA A 69 4.13 29.27 10.02
N ALA A 70 2.91 28.99 10.46
CA ALA A 70 1.92 28.16 9.79
C ALA A 70 2.51 27.02 8.94
N HIS A 71 2.86 25.90 9.58
CA HIS A 71 2.83 24.62 8.87
C HIS A 71 1.39 24.39 8.41
N SER A 72 1.06 24.95 7.26
CA SER A 72 -0.22 24.73 6.62
C SER A 72 -0.27 23.23 6.33
N PRO A 73 -1.23 22.48 6.89
CA PRO A 73 -1.28 21.02 6.72
C PRO A 73 -1.35 20.63 5.24
N THR A 74 -1.87 21.52 4.39
CA THR A 74 -1.92 21.39 2.93
C THR A 74 -0.54 21.42 2.28
N ALA A 75 0.38 22.29 2.73
CA ALA A 75 1.72 22.44 2.15
C ALA A 75 2.60 21.22 2.46
N THR A 76 2.55 20.72 3.71
CA THR A 76 3.27 19.50 4.11
C THR A 76 2.79 18.28 3.32
N LYS A 77 1.47 18.15 3.13
CA LYS A 77 0.90 17.04 2.35
C LYS A 77 1.33 17.05 0.88
N GLU A 78 1.49 18.24 0.28
CA GLU A 78 1.96 18.37 -1.09
C GLU A 78 3.44 17.96 -1.22
N ILE A 79 4.28 18.40 -0.28
CA ILE A 79 5.70 18.02 -0.21
C ILE A 79 5.84 16.49 -0.06
N ASP A 80 5.10 15.89 0.88
CA ASP A 80 5.11 14.43 1.09
C ASP A 80 4.65 13.65 -0.14
N THR A 81 3.78 14.24 -0.96
CA THR A 81 3.31 13.60 -2.19
C THR A 81 4.40 13.64 -3.26
N ARG A 82 5.14 14.74 -3.37
CA ARG A 82 6.24 14.90 -4.33
C ARG A 82 7.47 14.08 -3.95
N LEU A 83 7.76 13.94 -2.65
CA LEU A 83 8.92 13.20 -2.14
C LEU A 83 8.64 11.71 -1.91
N ARG A 84 7.42 11.24 -2.18
CA ARG A 84 7.02 9.86 -1.90
C ARG A 84 7.89 8.89 -2.69
N PRO A 85 8.58 7.94 -2.03
CA PRO A 85 9.43 7.00 -2.76
C PRO A 85 8.59 6.03 -3.57
N VAL A 86 9.12 5.62 -4.72
CA VAL A 86 8.45 4.69 -5.64
C VAL A 86 9.32 3.46 -5.85
N ALA A 87 8.69 2.29 -5.79
CA ALA A 87 9.28 1.03 -6.24
C ALA A 87 8.66 0.66 -7.59
N ALA A 88 9.48 0.66 -8.64
CA ALA A 88 9.07 0.33 -10.00
C ALA A 88 9.55 -1.06 -10.40
N ALA A 89 9.03 -1.60 -11.52
CA ALA A 89 9.47 -2.88 -12.08
C ALA A 89 9.51 -4.02 -11.03
N VAL A 90 8.50 -4.07 -10.16
CA VAL A 90 8.42 -5.09 -9.10
C VAL A 90 8.23 -6.46 -9.75
N ALA A 91 9.16 -7.37 -9.48
CA ALA A 91 9.22 -8.69 -10.06
C ALA A 91 9.72 -9.72 -9.04
N MET A 92 9.77 -10.97 -9.47
CA MET A 92 10.40 -12.06 -8.74
C MET A 92 11.63 -12.50 -9.55
N SER A 93 12.66 -13.01 -8.88
CA SER A 93 13.90 -13.49 -9.50
C SER A 93 13.68 -14.65 -10.49
N GLY A 94 12.53 -15.33 -10.40
CA GLY A 94 12.12 -16.37 -11.32
C GLY A 94 10.72 -16.90 -10.98
N THR A 95 10.35 -18.00 -11.64
CA THR A 95 9.09 -18.70 -11.35
C THR A 95 9.19 -19.38 -9.97
N PRO A 96 8.27 -19.08 -9.03
CA PRO A 96 8.28 -19.69 -7.71
C PRO A 96 8.03 -21.20 -7.81
N GLN A 97 8.86 -22.01 -7.16
CA GLN A 97 8.71 -23.46 -7.06
C GLN A 97 8.68 -23.88 -5.60
N VAL A 98 7.90 -24.91 -5.28
CA VAL A 98 7.87 -25.48 -3.93
C VAL A 98 9.29 -25.88 -3.50
N GLY A 99 9.69 -25.52 -2.28
CA GLY A 99 10.99 -25.90 -1.72
C GLY A 99 12.21 -25.22 -2.35
N ARG A 100 12.03 -24.27 -3.28
CA ARG A 100 13.12 -23.44 -3.82
C ARG A 100 12.94 -22.00 -3.38
N VAL A 101 14.04 -21.36 -2.98
CA VAL A 101 14.04 -19.93 -2.62
C VAL A 101 13.82 -19.09 -3.87
N VAL A 102 12.92 -18.13 -3.77
CA VAL A 102 12.68 -17.07 -4.76
C VAL A 102 12.80 -15.73 -4.06
N SER A 103 13.38 -14.74 -4.73
CA SER A 103 13.60 -13.41 -4.18
C SER A 103 12.75 -12.38 -4.93
N GLY A 104 12.26 -11.38 -4.21
CA GLY A 104 11.60 -10.22 -4.78
C GLY A 104 12.60 -9.17 -5.27
N THR A 105 12.35 -8.60 -6.44
CA THR A 105 13.17 -7.56 -7.05
C THR A 105 12.31 -6.36 -7.42
N TYR A 106 12.92 -5.17 -7.42
CA TYR A 106 12.31 -3.93 -7.87
C TYR A 106 13.41 -2.91 -8.19
N ARG A 107 13.03 -1.87 -8.91
CA ARG A 107 13.83 -0.69 -9.18
C ARG A 107 13.42 0.42 -8.20
N TRP A 108 14.39 0.91 -7.43
CA TRP A 108 14.22 2.07 -6.57
C TRP A 108 14.13 3.35 -7.41
N MET A 109 13.12 4.18 -7.15
CA MET A 109 12.86 5.44 -7.85
C MET A 109 12.66 6.57 -6.83
N ALA A 110 13.72 6.89 -6.08
CA ALA A 110 13.78 8.08 -5.25
C ALA A 110 15.23 8.58 -5.16
N ASP A 111 15.39 9.89 -4.99
CA ASP A 111 16.71 10.52 -4.85
C ASP A 111 17.36 10.24 -3.48
N TRP A 112 16.54 9.85 -2.51
CA TRP A 112 16.96 9.54 -1.15
C TRP A 112 17.25 8.04 -0.99
N PRO A 113 18.17 7.66 -0.09
CA PRO A 113 18.48 6.27 0.17
C PRO A 113 17.27 5.52 0.73
N GLU A 114 17.13 4.28 0.30
CA GLU A 114 16.14 3.36 0.85
C GLU A 114 16.46 3.01 2.31
N THR A 115 15.41 2.93 3.13
CA THR A 115 15.51 2.52 4.53
C THR A 115 14.73 1.23 4.78
N ASP A 116 13.78 1.20 5.72
CA ASP A 116 13.06 -0.01 6.12
C ASP A 116 11.84 -0.26 5.23
N SER A 117 12.11 -0.49 3.94
CA SER A 117 11.09 -0.90 2.99
C SER A 117 10.46 -2.22 3.42
N VAL A 118 9.12 -2.28 3.34
CA VAL A 118 8.38 -3.44 3.81
C VAL A 118 8.13 -4.40 2.66
N HIS A 119 8.57 -5.65 2.82
CA HIS A 119 8.41 -6.70 1.83
C HIS A 119 7.27 -7.65 2.23
N LEU A 120 6.46 -8.05 1.26
CA LEU A 120 5.35 -8.97 1.46
C LEU A 120 5.24 -9.96 0.31
N TRP A 121 4.83 -11.16 0.63
CA TRP A 121 4.38 -12.16 -0.33
C TRP A 121 2.90 -12.41 -0.12
N GLU A 122 2.14 -12.30 -1.19
CA GLU A 122 0.71 -12.55 -1.19
C GLU A 122 0.40 -13.80 -2.01
N ALA A 123 -0.51 -14.63 -1.53
CA ALA A 123 -1.00 -15.81 -2.22
C ALA A 123 -2.51 -15.73 -2.42
N ALA A 124 -2.96 -16.20 -3.58
CA ALA A 124 -4.35 -16.37 -3.92
C ALA A 124 -4.60 -17.84 -4.31
N SER A 125 -5.51 -18.48 -3.57
CA SER A 125 -5.99 -19.85 -3.87
C SER A 125 -7.24 -19.84 -4.79
N GLY A 126 -7.65 -18.65 -5.26
CA GLY A 126 -8.84 -18.41 -6.05
C GLY A 126 -8.96 -16.91 -6.40
N PRO A 127 -10.07 -16.47 -7.03
CA PRO A 127 -10.17 -15.11 -7.56
C PRO A 127 -10.29 -14.01 -6.48
N THR A 128 -10.77 -14.33 -5.28
CA THR A 128 -11.18 -13.32 -4.29
C THR A 128 -10.44 -13.37 -2.96
N ARG A 129 -9.78 -14.49 -2.63
CA ARG A 129 -9.11 -14.66 -1.33
C ARG A 129 -7.60 -14.47 -1.48
N ILE A 130 -7.11 -13.31 -1.06
CA ILE A 130 -5.69 -13.00 -0.95
C ILE A 130 -5.27 -13.13 0.52
N ARG A 131 -4.17 -13.85 0.77
CA ARG A 131 -3.54 -13.96 2.09
C ARG A 131 -2.07 -13.60 2.02
N VAL A 132 -1.51 -13.08 3.11
CA VAL A 132 -0.07 -12.87 3.24
C VAL A 132 0.59 -14.20 3.63
N VAL A 133 1.66 -14.57 2.93
CA VAL A 133 2.39 -15.84 3.11
C VAL A 133 3.86 -15.65 3.42
N GLY A 134 4.36 -14.41 3.38
CA GLY A 134 5.74 -14.08 3.72
C GLY A 134 5.91 -12.57 3.93
N ARG A 135 6.90 -12.18 4.73
CA ARG A 135 7.20 -10.79 5.09
C ARG A 135 8.67 -10.40 4.91
N ALA A 136 9.38 -11.19 4.11
CA ALA A 136 10.78 -10.97 3.79
C ALA A 136 10.94 -10.77 2.28
N ARG A 137 12.11 -10.27 1.86
CA ARG A 137 12.44 -10.15 0.44
C ARG A 137 12.50 -11.51 -0.25
N GLU A 138 12.96 -12.52 0.47
CA GLU A 138 13.01 -13.90 0.02
C GLU A 138 11.83 -14.70 0.60
N MET A 139 11.38 -15.70 -0.15
CA MET A 139 10.50 -16.73 0.37
C MET A 139 10.86 -18.09 -0.21
N MET A 140 10.50 -19.14 0.52
CA MET A 140 10.47 -20.50 0.00
C MET A 140 9.01 -20.98 0.01
N PRO A 141 8.35 -21.13 -1.16
CA PRO A 141 6.99 -21.64 -1.21
C PRO A 141 6.90 -23.04 -0.58
N SER A 142 5.97 -23.23 0.34
CA SER A 142 5.70 -24.52 0.95
C SER A 142 4.81 -25.40 0.05
N ALA A 143 4.73 -26.69 0.33
CA ALA A 143 3.90 -27.62 -0.42
C ALA A 143 2.41 -27.21 -0.48
N GLY A 144 1.90 -26.53 0.55
CA GLY A 144 0.53 -26.01 0.59
C GLY A 144 0.26 -24.79 -0.31
N LEU A 145 1.30 -24.26 -0.97
CA LEU A 145 1.17 -23.22 -2.00
C LEU A 145 1.27 -23.78 -3.41
N ARG A 146 1.47 -25.10 -3.59
CA ARG A 146 1.47 -25.74 -4.90
C ARG A 146 0.21 -25.37 -5.68
N GLY A 147 0.38 -24.90 -6.91
CA GLY A 147 -0.71 -24.48 -7.79
C GLY A 147 -1.43 -23.18 -7.37
N ALA A 148 -1.11 -22.60 -6.21
CA ALA A 148 -1.60 -21.28 -5.84
C ALA A 148 -0.89 -20.20 -6.66
N ARG A 149 -1.55 -19.06 -6.85
CA ARG A 149 -0.92 -17.87 -7.46
C ARG A 149 -0.28 -17.05 -6.35
N VAL A 150 0.96 -16.65 -6.53
CA VAL A 150 1.67 -15.75 -5.61
C VAL A 150 2.13 -14.49 -6.32
N ARG A 151 2.36 -13.43 -5.55
CA ARG A 151 3.03 -12.21 -6.01
C ARG A 151 3.89 -11.64 -4.90
N TYR A 152 4.95 -10.96 -5.32
CA TYR A 152 5.79 -10.17 -4.43
C TYR A 152 5.29 -8.72 -4.40
N CYS A 153 5.24 -8.13 -3.21
CA CYS A 153 4.86 -6.74 -3.01
C CYS A 153 5.90 -6.04 -2.14
N VAL A 154 6.10 -4.75 -2.41
CA VAL A 154 6.97 -3.88 -1.62
C VAL A 154 6.27 -2.57 -1.32
N LYS A 155 6.48 -2.06 -0.10
CA LYS A 155 6.13 -0.70 0.29
C LYS A 155 7.45 0.05 0.53
N PRO A 156 7.88 0.91 -0.40
CA PRO A 156 9.16 1.60 -0.30
C PRO A 156 9.14 2.61 0.86
N VAL A 157 10.27 2.81 1.53
CA VAL A 157 10.38 3.75 2.65
C VAL A 157 11.70 4.52 2.58
N ILE A 158 11.62 5.80 2.89
CA ILE A 158 12.78 6.69 3.13
C ILE A 158 12.71 7.28 4.54
N GLY A 159 13.84 7.77 5.02
CA GLY A 159 13.93 8.44 6.31
C GLY A 159 13.70 7.50 7.49
N GLN A 160 13.71 8.08 8.69
CA GLN A 160 13.53 7.38 9.97
C GLN A 160 12.80 8.29 10.98
N GLY A 161 12.14 7.69 11.96
CA GLY A 161 11.39 8.43 12.99
C GLY A 161 10.38 9.41 12.38
N GLU A 162 10.45 10.68 12.79
CA GLU A 162 9.57 11.77 12.33
C GLU A 162 9.75 12.12 10.83
N THR A 163 10.87 11.74 10.21
CA THR A 163 11.12 11.98 8.77
C THR A 163 10.74 10.78 7.89
N ARG A 164 10.14 9.74 8.50
CA ARG A 164 9.80 8.51 7.79
C ARG A 164 8.66 8.77 6.80
N LEU A 165 8.96 8.59 5.51
CA LEU A 165 7.98 8.69 4.44
C LEU A 165 7.87 7.36 3.70
N ALA A 166 6.66 6.80 3.67
CA ALA A 166 6.38 5.52 3.02
C ALA A 166 5.63 5.70 1.70
N GLY A 167 6.04 5.00 0.66
CA GLY A 167 5.36 4.99 -0.62
C GLY A 167 4.14 4.09 -0.69
N HIS A 168 3.54 4.04 -1.88
CA HIS A 168 2.44 3.12 -2.17
C HIS A 168 2.93 1.69 -2.32
N LYS A 169 2.09 0.72 -1.91
CA LYS A 169 2.38 -0.70 -2.14
C LYS A 169 2.33 -0.98 -3.63
N THR A 170 3.42 -1.50 -4.17
CA THR A 170 3.50 -1.95 -5.56
C THR A 170 3.78 -3.44 -5.57
N CYS A 171 3.11 -4.18 -6.45
CA CYS A 171 3.22 -5.63 -6.51
C CYS A 171 3.59 -6.09 -7.91
N SER A 172 4.29 -7.22 -7.99
CA SER A 172 4.49 -7.95 -9.23
C SER A 172 3.17 -8.50 -9.78
N ALA A 173 3.22 -8.99 -11.02
CA ALA A 173 2.17 -9.84 -11.55
C ALA A 173 2.00 -11.11 -10.70
N TRP A 174 0.81 -11.70 -10.79
CA TRP A 174 0.50 -12.99 -10.18
C TRP A 174 1.10 -14.13 -11.00
N THR A 175 1.80 -15.05 -10.33
CA THR A 175 2.41 -16.22 -10.96
C THR A 175 2.05 -17.48 -10.19
N THR A 176 1.75 -18.55 -10.91
CA THR A 176 1.45 -19.85 -10.31
C THR A 176 2.72 -20.50 -9.75
N VAL A 177 2.64 -21.04 -8.54
CA VAL A 177 3.73 -21.81 -7.92
C VAL A 177 3.81 -23.19 -8.57
N GLY A 178 4.95 -23.49 -9.16
CA GLY A 178 5.25 -24.77 -9.77
C GLY A 178 5.78 -25.81 -8.77
N ASP A 179 5.92 -27.04 -9.25
CA ASP A 179 6.64 -28.08 -8.53
C ASP A 179 8.15 -27.81 -8.49
N ALA A 180 8.81 -28.37 -7.49
CA ALA A 180 10.26 -28.50 -7.51
C ALA A 180 10.62 -29.37 -8.72
N ARG A 181 11.15 -28.78 -9.79
CA ARG A 181 11.79 -29.60 -10.82
C ARG A 181 13.04 -30.21 -10.19
N SER A 182 13.20 -31.53 -10.30
CA SER A 182 14.49 -32.17 -10.04
C SER A 182 15.51 -31.54 -10.99
N PRO A 183 16.71 -31.15 -10.53
CA PRO A 183 17.73 -30.56 -11.41
C PRO A 183 18.25 -31.51 -12.52
N ASP A 184 17.80 -32.77 -12.57
CA ASP A 184 18.23 -33.78 -13.57
C ASP A 184 17.41 -33.82 -14.89
N ALA A 185 16.65 -32.77 -15.21
CA ALA A 185 15.89 -32.70 -16.48
C ALA A 185 16.45 -31.64 -17.45
N ALA A 186 17.78 -31.63 -17.59
CA ALA A 186 18.46 -30.98 -18.70
C ALA A 186 19.33 -32.04 -19.38
N GLU A 187 18.76 -32.66 -20.41
CA GLU A 187 19.48 -33.41 -21.45
C GLU A 187 19.24 -32.68 -22.78
#